data_AF-A0A0L0NY92-F1
#
_entry.id   AF-A0A0L0NY92-F1
#
_cell.length_a   1.000
_cell.length_b   1.000
_cell.length_c   1.000
_cell.angle_alpha   90.00
_cell.angle_beta   90.00
_cell.angle_gamma   90.00
#
_symmetry.space_group_name_H-M   'P 1'
#
loop_
_entity.id
_entity.type
_entity.pdbx_description
1 polymer ?
#
loop_
_entity_poly.entity_id
_entity_poly.type
_entity_poly.pdbx_seq_one_letter_code
_entity_poly.pdbx_strand_id
1 'polypeptide(L)'
;MLLLKKSKTPEIQISGNAPIERLSVISTESNLDFDKMLQSSFYYEVSNFNGFLELLQQLASFSFWLQLTKGDSCLVIDSQNPNRIDLHLGEHDLTLNNYITRYLKFTKQSPMKAMGDTKSYYRTSMTYDDSKTTKDHRDFRFLLDRVFSDALLRLSLKSAVTLLENHRQTPNVMSLQINERADLSPLKADHIDESHDFYEYLSLLHLNKVPEISRSEYEKVTSMYEVPAIGPSGNSPKHLFLFAFKFVHPAVLQEVVIKDSVISTLSNTKLKHRLSYRSASGLYTWMLA
;
A
#
# COMPACT_ATOMS: atom_id res chain seq x y z
N MET A 1 10.65 2.35 13.42
CA MET A 1 11.92 1.57 13.55
C MET A 1 12.17 0.84 12.24
N LEU A 2 13.41 0.83 11.71
CA LEU A 2 13.75 0.15 10.45
C LEU A 2 14.12 -1.32 10.70
N LEU A 3 13.41 -2.25 10.07
CA LEU A 3 13.65 -3.68 10.19
C LEU A 3 14.11 -4.26 8.85
N LEU A 4 15.28 -4.92 8.82
CA LEU A 4 15.80 -5.62 7.64
C LEU A 4 15.60 -7.14 7.77
N LYS A 5 15.06 -7.76 6.71
CA LYS A 5 14.95 -9.22 6.57
C LYS A 5 15.62 -9.67 5.26
N LYS A 6 16.38 -10.76 5.32
CA LYS A 6 16.94 -11.44 4.14
C LYS A 6 16.21 -12.77 3.90
N SER A 7 15.86 -13.08 2.66
CA SER A 7 15.40 -14.40 2.23
C SER A 7 16.22 -14.93 1.06
N LYS A 8 16.46 -16.24 1.04
CA LYS A 8 17.16 -16.90 -0.07
C LYS A 8 16.26 -17.08 -1.30
N THR A 9 14.95 -17.22 -1.09
CA THR A 9 13.93 -17.26 -2.13
C THR A 9 13.28 -15.88 -2.27
N PRO A 10 12.98 -15.43 -3.51
CA PRO A 10 12.28 -14.17 -3.76
C PRO A 10 10.77 -14.28 -3.45
N GLU A 11 10.39 -15.01 -2.40
CA GLU A 11 9.01 -15.08 -1.95
C GLU A 11 8.75 -13.92 -0.98
N ILE A 12 8.03 -12.90 -1.46
CA ILE A 12 7.41 -11.94 -0.55
C ILE A 12 6.01 -12.44 -0.22
N GLN A 13 5.80 -12.85 1.03
CA GLN A 13 4.45 -12.96 1.57
C GLN A 13 3.89 -11.55 1.77
N ILE A 14 3.19 -11.04 0.76
CA ILE A 14 2.34 -9.86 0.90
C ILE A 14 0.96 -10.36 1.28
N SER A 15 0.65 -10.30 2.57
CA SER A 15 -0.70 -10.52 3.07
C SER A 15 -1.51 -9.23 2.97
N GLY A 16 -2.84 -9.38 2.94
CA GLY A 16 -3.81 -8.30 2.80
C GLY A 16 -4.32 -8.09 1.38
N ASN A 17 -5.51 -7.50 1.29
CA ASN A 17 -6.12 -7.06 0.03
C ASN A 17 -6.07 -5.53 -0.14
N ALA A 18 -5.62 -4.81 0.91
CA ALA A 18 -5.52 -3.35 0.90
C ALA A 18 -4.60 -2.88 -0.24
N PRO A 19 -5.02 -1.88 -1.04
CA PRO A 19 -4.27 -1.44 -2.20
C PRO A 19 -2.92 -0.84 -1.78
N ILE A 20 -1.90 -1.07 -2.60
CA ILE A 20 -0.64 -0.34 -2.55
C ILE A 20 -0.90 1.04 -3.16
N GLU A 21 -0.84 2.09 -2.34
CA GLU A 21 -1.14 3.46 -2.75
C GLU A 21 -0.10 3.97 -3.74
N ARG A 22 1.17 3.57 -3.56
CA ARG A 22 2.27 3.88 -4.47
C ARG A 22 3.21 2.69 -4.57
N LEU A 23 3.46 2.24 -5.79
CA LEU A 23 4.49 1.27 -6.10
C LEU A 23 5.49 1.91 -7.07
N SER A 24 6.76 1.81 -6.72
CA SER A 24 7.89 2.16 -7.56
C SER A 24 8.76 0.92 -7.78
N VAL A 25 9.22 0.72 -9.01
CA VAL A 25 9.96 -0.46 -9.47
C VAL A 25 11.17 0.02 -10.24
N ILE A 26 12.34 -0.52 -9.92
CA ILE A 26 13.58 -0.26 -10.64
C ILE A 26 13.95 -1.53 -11.39
N SER A 27 14.19 -1.40 -12.69
CA SER A 27 14.51 -2.51 -13.58
C SER A 27 15.65 -2.19 -14.54
N THR A 28 16.32 -3.25 -15.00
CA THR A 28 17.27 -3.19 -16.12
C THR A 28 16.59 -3.12 -17.49
N GLU A 29 15.30 -3.45 -17.57
CA GLU A 29 14.52 -3.42 -18.81
C GLU A 29 13.73 -2.11 -18.95
N SER A 30 13.77 -1.51 -20.14
CA SER A 30 13.04 -0.28 -20.46
C SER A 30 11.54 -0.49 -20.70
N ASN A 31 11.13 -1.72 -20.99
CA ASN A 31 9.76 -2.08 -21.31
C ASN A 31 9.33 -3.34 -20.55
N LEU A 32 9.08 -3.17 -19.27
CA LEU A 32 8.42 -4.20 -18.47
C LEU A 32 6.94 -4.25 -18.83
N ASP A 33 6.48 -5.40 -19.37
CA ASP A 33 5.05 -5.66 -19.57
C ASP A 33 4.35 -5.74 -18.20
N PHE A 34 3.75 -4.62 -17.80
CA PHE A 34 2.86 -4.51 -16.64
C PHE A 34 1.41 -4.77 -17.02
N ASP A 35 1.04 -4.71 -18.30
CA ASP A 35 -0.36 -4.74 -18.74
C ASP A 35 -1.05 -6.02 -18.28
N LYS A 36 -0.40 -7.18 -18.44
CA LYS A 36 -0.94 -8.46 -17.97
C LYS A 36 -1.14 -8.50 -16.45
N MET A 37 -0.20 -7.92 -15.69
CA MET A 37 -0.23 -7.90 -14.22
C MET A 37 -1.30 -6.93 -13.70
N LEU A 38 -1.50 -5.81 -14.40
CA LEU A 38 -2.48 -4.80 -14.04
C LEU A 38 -3.89 -5.20 -14.48
N GLN A 39 -4.02 -6.00 -15.54
CA GLN A 39 -5.31 -6.55 -15.98
C GLN A 39 -5.98 -7.43 -14.91
N SER A 40 -5.19 -8.18 -14.12
CA SER A 40 -5.67 -9.00 -13.00
C SER A 40 -5.81 -8.23 -11.68
N SER A 41 -5.45 -6.94 -11.66
CA SER A 41 -5.62 -6.03 -10.53
C SER A 41 -6.79 -5.09 -10.76
N PHE A 42 -7.79 -5.16 -9.90
CA PHE A 42 -8.98 -4.34 -10.00
C PHE A 42 -9.04 -3.38 -8.82
N TYR A 43 -8.89 -2.10 -9.13
CA TYR A 43 -9.11 -1.01 -8.19
C TYR A 43 -10.26 -0.15 -8.70
N TYR A 44 -11.23 0.14 -7.83
CA TYR A 44 -12.37 0.98 -8.13
C TYR A 44 -12.40 2.14 -7.14
N GLU A 45 -12.72 3.32 -7.65
CA GLU A 45 -12.98 4.51 -6.84
C GLU A 45 -14.27 5.18 -7.34
N VAL A 46 -15.26 5.32 -6.45
CA VAL A 46 -16.58 5.87 -6.76
C VAL A 46 -16.93 6.94 -5.75
N SER A 47 -17.18 8.16 -6.22
CA SER A 47 -17.72 9.23 -5.38
C SER A 47 -19.24 9.15 -5.33
N ASN A 48 -19.84 9.57 -4.21
CA ASN A 48 -21.30 9.56 -3.99
C ASN A 48 -21.93 8.16 -4.19
N PHE A 49 -21.25 7.13 -3.70
CA PHE A 49 -21.71 5.76 -3.86
C PHE A 49 -22.89 5.46 -2.93
N ASN A 50 -23.95 4.88 -3.50
CA ASN A 50 -25.09 4.30 -2.80
C ASN A 50 -25.29 2.88 -3.35
N GLY A 51 -25.51 1.89 -2.48
CA GLY A 51 -25.59 0.48 -2.89
C GLY A 51 -24.59 -0.44 -2.17
N PHE A 52 -24.14 -0.06 -0.97
CA PHE A 52 -23.17 -0.84 -0.19
C PHE A 52 -23.58 -2.29 0.03
N LEU A 53 -24.85 -2.54 0.36
CA LEU A 53 -25.34 -3.89 0.64
C LEU A 53 -25.36 -4.77 -0.62
N GLU A 54 -25.80 -4.22 -1.76
CA GLU A 54 -25.76 -4.92 -3.05
C GLU A 54 -24.33 -5.28 -3.44
N LEU A 55 -23.39 -4.34 -3.24
CA LEU A 55 -21.98 -4.59 -3.46
C LEU A 55 -21.44 -5.70 -2.55
N LEU A 56 -21.77 -5.70 -1.25
CA LEU A 56 -21.35 -6.77 -0.34
C LEU A 56 -21.88 -8.14 -0.75
N GLN A 57 -23.12 -8.23 -1.24
CA GLN A 57 -23.69 -9.47 -1.75
C GLN A 57 -22.93 -9.99 -2.97
N GLN A 58 -22.57 -9.11 -3.91
CA GLN A 58 -21.74 -9.48 -5.05
C GLN A 58 -20.32 -9.91 -4.62
N LEU A 59 -19.78 -9.30 -3.56
CA LEU A 59 -18.43 -9.55 -3.07
C LEU A 59 -18.28 -10.83 -2.21
N ALA A 60 -19.38 -11.51 -1.87
CA ALA A 60 -19.40 -12.60 -0.89
C ALA A 60 -18.43 -13.77 -1.18
N SER A 61 -18.13 -14.04 -2.45
CA SER A 61 -17.22 -15.11 -2.87
C SER A 61 -15.80 -14.64 -3.21
N PHE A 62 -15.52 -13.35 -3.09
CA PHE A 62 -14.24 -12.77 -3.51
C PHE A 62 -13.34 -12.45 -2.32
N SER A 63 -12.02 -12.48 -2.57
CA SER A 63 -11.05 -11.86 -1.68
C SER A 63 -10.91 -10.38 -2.05
N PHE A 64 -11.28 -9.48 -1.13
CA PHE A 64 -11.33 -8.05 -1.38
C PHE A 64 -10.93 -7.20 -0.17
N TRP A 65 -10.61 -5.95 -0.44
CA TRP A 65 -10.55 -4.86 0.53
C TRP A 65 -11.48 -3.74 0.07
N LEU A 66 -12.31 -3.24 0.97
CA LEU A 66 -13.27 -2.19 0.72
C LEU A 66 -13.14 -1.10 1.77
N GLN A 67 -13.18 0.15 1.35
CA GLN A 67 -13.27 1.31 2.23
C GLN A 67 -14.40 2.23 1.78
N LEU A 68 -15.25 2.64 2.73
CA LEU A 68 -16.16 3.77 2.59
C LEU A 68 -15.64 4.94 3.40
N THR A 69 -15.74 6.16 2.87
CA THR A 69 -15.31 7.37 3.57
C THR A 69 -16.30 8.51 3.35
N LYS A 70 -16.71 9.14 4.44
CA LYS A 70 -17.58 10.32 4.46
C LYS A 70 -17.11 11.27 5.53
N GLY A 71 -16.63 12.45 5.13
CA GLY A 71 -16.03 13.41 6.08
C GLY A 71 -14.89 12.76 6.87
N ASP A 72 -14.98 12.82 8.20
CA ASP A 72 -13.99 12.22 9.12
C ASP A 72 -14.30 10.74 9.45
N SER A 73 -15.42 10.19 8.95
CA SER A 73 -15.85 8.82 9.21
C SER A 73 -15.39 7.87 8.11
N CYS A 74 -14.95 6.68 8.52
CA CYS A 74 -14.38 5.67 7.64
C CYS A 74 -14.82 4.28 8.07
N LEU A 75 -15.23 3.45 7.11
CA LEU A 75 -15.48 2.04 7.30
C LEU A 75 -14.52 1.25 6.41
N VAL A 76 -13.90 0.21 6.96
CA VAL A 76 -12.98 -0.67 6.24
C VAL A 76 -13.39 -2.13 6.44
N ILE A 77 -13.39 -2.88 5.34
CA ILE A 77 -13.60 -4.34 5.32
C ILE A 77 -12.43 -4.97 4.59
N ASP A 78 -11.81 -5.96 5.21
CA ASP A 78 -10.84 -6.83 4.55
C ASP A 78 -11.35 -8.27 4.65
N SER A 79 -11.63 -8.90 3.52
CA SER A 79 -12.18 -10.25 3.47
C SER A 79 -11.23 -11.32 4.05
N GLN A 80 -9.93 -11.03 4.19
CA GLN A 80 -8.98 -11.92 4.88
C GLN A 80 -9.23 -11.98 6.39
N ASN A 81 -9.97 -11.01 6.93
CA ASN A 81 -10.53 -11.06 8.26
C ASN A 81 -12.05 -11.28 8.11
N PRO A 82 -12.49 -12.48 7.69
CA PRO A 82 -13.87 -12.70 7.30
C PRO A 82 -14.81 -12.26 8.43
N ASN A 83 -15.78 -11.43 8.04
CA ASN A 83 -16.78 -10.76 8.87
C ASN A 83 -16.31 -9.57 9.69
N ARG A 84 -15.02 -9.24 9.79
CA ARG A 84 -14.57 -8.10 10.61
C ARG A 84 -14.68 -6.78 9.83
N ILE A 85 -15.60 -5.93 10.25
CA ILE A 85 -15.67 -4.53 9.84
C ILE A 85 -14.93 -3.68 10.86
N ASP A 86 -14.01 -2.84 10.40
CA ASP A 86 -13.36 -1.80 11.18
C ASP A 86 -14.06 -0.46 10.90
N LEU A 87 -14.74 0.06 11.93
CA LEU A 87 -15.54 1.29 11.84
C LEU A 87 -14.88 2.40 12.65
N HIS A 88 -14.67 3.54 12.00
CA HIS A 88 -14.12 4.77 12.56
C HIS A 88 -15.18 5.85 12.35
N LEU A 89 -15.68 6.43 13.44
CA LEU A 89 -16.64 7.52 13.39
C LEU A 89 -16.02 8.79 13.95
N GLY A 90 -16.24 9.90 13.25
CA GLY A 90 -16.04 11.23 13.82
C GLY A 90 -16.93 11.44 15.04
N GLU A 91 -16.53 12.37 15.93
CA GLU A 91 -17.30 12.67 17.15
C GLU A 91 -18.75 13.07 16.85
N HIS A 92 -18.95 13.91 15.82
CA HIS A 92 -20.28 14.34 15.39
C HIS A 92 -21.17 13.17 14.97
N ASP A 93 -20.67 12.28 14.10
CA ASP A 93 -21.43 11.15 13.58
C ASP A 93 -21.78 10.15 14.67
N LEU A 94 -20.86 9.92 15.63
CA LEU A 94 -21.17 9.07 16.79
C LEU A 94 -22.22 9.71 17.69
N THR A 95 -22.13 11.01 17.98
CA THR A 95 -23.11 11.70 18.84
C THR A 95 -24.51 11.66 18.25
N LEU A 96 -24.65 11.91 16.94
CA LEU A 96 -25.95 11.85 16.25
C LEU A 96 -26.52 10.44 16.16
N ASN A 97 -25.66 9.42 16.21
CA ASN A 97 -26.05 8.01 16.12
C ASN A 97 -25.74 7.23 17.41
N ASN A 98 -25.84 7.90 18.57
CA ASN A 98 -25.44 7.33 19.86
C ASN A 98 -26.15 6.01 20.25
N TYR A 99 -27.30 5.71 19.64
CA TYR A 99 -28.03 4.45 19.86
C TYR A 99 -27.13 3.23 19.60
N ILE A 100 -26.19 3.34 18.66
CA ILE A 100 -25.29 2.24 18.30
C ILE A 100 -24.32 1.87 19.44
N THR A 101 -24.01 2.80 20.35
CA THR A 101 -23.10 2.54 21.48
C THR A 101 -23.69 1.60 22.53
N ARG A 102 -25.00 1.30 22.45
CA ARG A 102 -25.65 0.29 23.29
C ARG A 102 -25.17 -1.13 22.97
N TYR A 103 -24.72 -1.35 21.72
CA TYR A 103 -24.39 -2.67 21.19
C TYR A 103 -22.92 -2.77 20.76
N LEU A 104 -22.35 -1.67 20.25
CA LEU A 104 -20.95 -1.60 19.85
C LEU A 104 -20.15 -0.77 20.85
N LYS A 105 -19.07 -1.36 21.36
CA LYS A 105 -18.14 -0.65 22.24
C LYS A 105 -17.14 0.12 21.39
N PHE A 106 -17.22 1.45 21.45
CA PHE A 106 -16.26 2.34 20.79
C PHE A 106 -15.13 2.69 21.75
N THR A 107 -13.91 2.68 21.24
CA THR A 107 -12.74 3.23 21.92
C THR A 107 -12.47 4.61 21.34
N LYS A 108 -12.50 5.63 22.20
CA LYS A 108 -12.09 6.98 21.81
C LYS A 108 -10.58 6.98 21.55
N GLN A 109 -10.19 7.39 20.36
CA GLN A 109 -8.82 7.68 20.00
C GLN A 109 -8.66 9.20 20.04
N SER A 110 -7.83 9.67 20.97
CA SER A 110 -7.48 11.08 21.05
C SER A 110 -6.19 11.31 20.27
N PRO A 111 -6.05 12.45 19.58
CA PRO A 111 -4.85 12.73 18.80
C PRO A 111 -3.60 12.68 19.70
N MET A 112 -2.56 11.98 19.25
CA MET A 112 -1.24 12.09 19.89
C MET A 112 -0.68 13.47 19.55
N LYS A 113 -0.20 14.21 20.56
CA LYS A 113 0.28 15.61 20.45
C LYS A 113 1.29 15.89 19.31
N ALA A 114 1.89 14.85 18.72
CA ALA A 114 2.92 14.95 17.68
C ALA A 114 2.44 14.62 16.26
N MET A 115 1.19 14.18 16.05
CA MET A 115 0.64 13.95 14.71
C MET A 115 -0.21 15.15 14.28
N GLY A 116 -0.08 15.56 13.02
CA GLY A 116 -0.80 16.73 12.46
C GLY A 116 -2.32 16.59 12.38
N ASP A 117 -2.87 15.43 12.76
CA ASP A 117 -4.30 15.20 12.84
C ASP A 117 -4.78 15.44 14.28
N THR A 118 -5.58 16.49 14.48
CA THR A 118 -5.97 17.01 15.80
C THR A 118 -7.37 16.59 16.23
N LYS A 119 -8.06 15.75 15.44
CA LYS A 119 -9.45 15.39 15.71
C LYS A 119 -9.53 14.09 16.52
N SER A 120 -10.41 14.07 17.52
CA SER A 120 -10.77 12.82 18.19
C SER A 120 -11.68 12.00 17.30
N TYR A 121 -11.46 10.70 17.25
CA TYR A 121 -12.33 9.76 16.54
C TYR A 121 -12.62 8.55 17.40
N TYR A 122 -13.63 7.79 17.03
CA TYR A 122 -14.11 6.64 17.78
C TYR A 122 -13.99 5.40 16.93
N ARG A 123 -13.23 4.42 17.40
CA ARG A 123 -13.00 3.18 16.67
C ARG A 123 -13.73 2.02 17.32
N THR A 124 -14.36 1.18 16.51
CA THR A 124 -14.84 -0.14 16.91
C THR A 124 -14.56 -1.15 15.81
N SER A 125 -14.62 -2.43 16.16
CA SER A 125 -14.61 -3.53 15.21
C SER A 125 -15.80 -4.43 15.51
N MET A 126 -16.50 -4.90 14.47
CA MET A 126 -17.61 -5.84 14.65
C MET A 126 -17.60 -6.93 13.59
N THR A 127 -18.21 -8.06 13.94
CA THR A 127 -18.52 -9.14 13.01
C THR A 127 -19.85 -8.81 12.33
N TYR A 128 -19.86 -8.54 11.02
CA TYR A 128 -21.09 -8.29 10.27
C TYR A 128 -21.47 -9.52 9.44
N ASP A 129 -22.71 -9.95 9.58
CA ASP A 129 -23.33 -11.00 8.80
C ASP A 129 -24.71 -10.52 8.36
N ASP A 130 -24.88 -10.25 7.06
CA ASP A 130 -26.12 -9.69 6.50
C ASP A 130 -27.33 -10.63 6.69
N SER A 131 -27.09 -11.93 6.95
CA SER A 131 -28.16 -12.90 7.24
C SER A 131 -28.73 -12.78 8.66
N LYS A 132 -28.02 -12.10 9.57
CA LYS A 132 -28.47 -11.93 10.96
C LYS A 132 -29.41 -10.76 11.11
N THR A 133 -30.56 -11.02 11.72
CA THR A 133 -31.64 -10.04 11.97
C THR A 133 -31.64 -9.50 13.40
N THR A 134 -30.57 -9.73 14.15
CA THR A 134 -30.43 -9.24 15.53
C THR A 134 -30.48 -7.70 15.57
N LYS A 135 -30.85 -7.13 16.73
CA LYS A 135 -31.06 -5.67 16.85
C LYS A 135 -29.80 -4.87 16.52
N ASP A 136 -28.65 -5.34 16.98
CA ASP A 136 -27.33 -4.78 16.70
C ASP A 136 -26.99 -4.75 15.20
N HIS A 137 -27.33 -5.80 14.44
CA HIS A 137 -27.10 -5.84 13.00
C HIS A 137 -28.03 -4.88 12.24
N ARG A 138 -29.29 -4.77 12.66
CA ARG A 138 -30.25 -3.79 12.11
C ARG A 138 -29.82 -2.35 12.37
N ASP A 139 -29.43 -2.05 13.61
CA ASP A 139 -28.98 -0.71 14.01
C ASP A 139 -27.68 -0.33 13.31
N PHE A 140 -26.79 -1.29 13.11
CA PHE A 140 -25.57 -1.09 12.33
C PHE A 140 -25.89 -0.82 10.85
N ARG A 141 -26.78 -1.59 10.22
CA ARG A 141 -27.22 -1.31 8.85
C ARG A 141 -27.80 0.09 8.70
N PHE A 142 -28.63 0.52 9.66
CA PHE A 142 -29.17 1.88 9.68
C PHE A 142 -28.08 2.95 9.84
N LEU A 143 -27.06 2.69 10.67
CA LEU A 143 -25.90 3.58 10.79
C LEU A 143 -25.17 3.71 9.44
N LEU A 144 -24.96 2.59 8.73
CA LEU A 144 -24.31 2.59 7.43
C LEU A 144 -25.04 3.46 6.42
N ASP A 145 -26.36 3.29 6.31
CA ASP A 145 -27.18 4.07 5.39
C ASP A 145 -27.18 5.57 5.73
N ARG A 146 -27.13 5.92 7.03
CA ARG A 146 -27.11 7.34 7.45
C ARG A 146 -25.76 8.01 7.29
N VAL A 147 -24.68 7.36 7.72
CA VAL A 147 -23.34 7.96 7.76
C VAL A 147 -22.63 7.82 6.43
N PHE A 148 -22.80 6.68 5.75
CA PHE A 148 -22.07 6.38 4.52
C PHE A 148 -22.95 6.44 3.26
N SER A 149 -24.12 7.09 3.33
CA SER A 149 -24.82 7.53 2.12
C SER A 149 -23.98 8.54 1.36
N ASP A 150 -23.95 8.39 0.04
CA ASP A 150 -23.11 9.17 -0.86
C ASP A 150 -21.63 9.22 -0.40
N ALA A 151 -21.11 8.10 0.11
CA ALA A 151 -19.71 8.01 0.54
C ALA A 151 -18.77 7.86 -0.66
N LEU A 152 -17.49 8.16 -0.45
CA LEU A 152 -16.42 7.72 -1.33
C LEU A 152 -16.19 6.22 -1.10
N LEU A 153 -16.41 5.40 -2.12
CA LEU A 153 -16.07 3.99 -2.14
C LEU A 153 -14.70 3.80 -2.77
N ARG A 154 -13.86 2.99 -2.11
CA ARG A 154 -12.63 2.42 -2.67
C ARG A 154 -12.67 0.92 -2.52
N LEU A 155 -12.38 0.19 -3.59
CA LEU A 155 -12.44 -1.27 -3.61
C LEU A 155 -11.21 -1.82 -4.34
N SER A 156 -10.57 -2.84 -3.76
CA SER A 156 -9.38 -3.53 -4.28
C SER A 156 -9.61 -5.03 -4.25
N LEU A 157 -9.46 -5.71 -5.39
CA LEU A 157 -9.57 -7.16 -5.51
C LEU A 157 -8.89 -7.68 -6.79
N LYS A 158 -8.86 -9.01 -6.94
CA LYS A 158 -8.29 -9.71 -8.12
C LYS A 158 -9.31 -10.05 -9.22
N SER A 159 -10.55 -9.62 -9.07
CA SER A 159 -11.64 -9.97 -9.97
C SER A 159 -12.45 -8.75 -10.40
N ALA A 160 -13.04 -8.83 -11.59
CA ALA A 160 -13.95 -7.78 -12.06
C ALA A 160 -15.24 -7.75 -11.24
N VAL A 161 -15.79 -6.55 -11.03
CA VAL A 161 -17.08 -6.32 -10.36
C VAL A 161 -17.95 -5.55 -11.33
N THR A 162 -18.95 -6.22 -11.89
CA THR A 162 -19.81 -5.66 -12.95
C THR A 162 -20.51 -4.39 -12.52
N LEU A 163 -20.96 -4.30 -11.25
CA LEU A 163 -21.63 -3.11 -10.70
C LEU A 163 -20.75 -1.84 -10.81
N LEU A 164 -19.42 -2.00 -10.80
CA LEU A 164 -18.46 -0.90 -10.73
C LEU A 164 -17.59 -0.79 -11.98
N GLU A 165 -17.89 -1.50 -13.06
CA GLU A 165 -17.01 -1.62 -14.23
C GLU A 165 -16.60 -0.25 -14.80
N ASN A 166 -17.56 0.67 -14.94
CA ASN A 166 -17.33 2.04 -15.43
C ASN A 166 -16.50 2.92 -14.47
N HIS A 167 -16.24 2.45 -13.26
CA HIS A 167 -15.46 3.14 -12.23
C HIS A 167 -14.09 2.50 -11.97
N ARG A 168 -13.71 1.49 -12.78
CA ARG A 168 -12.39 0.88 -12.69
C ARG A 168 -11.33 1.94 -12.95
N GLN A 169 -10.39 2.05 -12.03
CA GLN A 169 -9.21 2.88 -12.20
C GLN A 169 -8.19 2.12 -13.06
N THR A 170 -7.76 2.75 -14.14
CA THR A 170 -6.63 2.27 -14.93
C THR A 170 -5.35 2.83 -14.33
N PRO A 171 -4.43 1.99 -13.81
CA PRO A 171 -3.19 2.49 -13.24
C PRO A 171 -2.36 3.15 -14.35
N ASN A 172 -2.06 4.45 -14.19
CA ASN A 172 -1.11 5.12 -15.08
C ASN A 172 0.31 4.73 -14.67
N VAL A 173 1.02 4.04 -15.56
CA VAL A 173 2.41 3.65 -15.36
C VAL A 173 3.30 4.75 -15.91
N MET A 174 3.94 5.49 -15.02
CA MET A 174 5.04 6.39 -15.40
C MET A 174 6.31 5.55 -15.57
N SER A 175 7.06 5.80 -16.64
CA SER A 175 8.40 5.23 -16.86
C SER A 175 9.39 6.36 -17.10
N LEU A 176 10.54 6.26 -16.45
CA LEU A 176 11.65 7.21 -16.56
C LEU A 176 12.95 6.41 -16.59
N GLN A 177 13.90 6.83 -17.43
CA GLN A 177 15.27 6.34 -17.31
C GLN A 177 15.93 7.02 -16.10
N ILE A 178 16.60 6.23 -15.26
CA ILE A 178 17.45 6.76 -14.19
C ILE A 178 18.65 7.44 -14.84
N ASN A 179 19.02 8.61 -14.30
CA ASN A 179 20.11 9.43 -14.84
C ASN A 179 21.37 8.57 -15.09
N GLU A 180 21.95 8.68 -16.29
CA GLU A 180 23.15 7.93 -16.68
C GLU A 180 24.38 8.28 -15.85
N ARG A 181 24.34 9.43 -15.16
CA ARG A 181 25.38 9.88 -14.22
C ARG A 181 25.14 9.41 -12.80
N ALA A 182 24.05 8.70 -12.51
CA ALA A 182 23.82 8.16 -11.17
C ALA A 182 24.95 7.17 -10.80
N ASP A 183 25.48 7.28 -9.59
CA ASP A 183 26.41 6.27 -9.09
C ASP A 183 25.65 4.97 -8.80
N LEU A 184 25.84 3.97 -9.65
CA LEU A 184 25.24 2.63 -9.55
C LEU A 184 26.19 1.60 -8.91
N SER A 185 27.36 2.03 -8.43
CA SER A 185 28.34 1.14 -7.82
C SER A 185 27.84 0.40 -6.56
N PRO A 186 26.95 0.96 -5.70
CA PRO A 186 26.43 0.22 -4.55
C PRO A 186 25.60 -1.02 -4.94
N LEU A 187 24.99 -1.03 -6.13
CA LEU A 187 24.22 -2.18 -6.63
C LEU A 187 25.07 -3.41 -6.97
N LYS A 188 26.40 -3.29 -6.94
CA LYS A 188 27.31 -4.44 -7.04
C LYS A 188 27.38 -5.25 -5.75
N ALA A 189 26.96 -4.67 -4.63
CA ALA A 189 27.11 -5.31 -3.33
C ALA A 189 26.34 -6.64 -3.29
N ASP A 190 27.11 -7.73 -3.19
CA ASP A 190 26.54 -9.06 -3.01
C ASP A 190 25.89 -9.20 -1.63
N HIS A 191 26.38 -8.46 -0.63
CA HIS A 191 25.93 -8.48 0.76
C HIS A 191 25.72 -7.04 1.25
N ILE A 192 24.80 -6.85 2.21
CA ILE A 192 24.48 -5.53 2.77
C ILE A 192 24.94 -5.52 4.22
N ASP A 193 26.07 -4.85 4.45
CA ASP A 193 26.64 -4.66 5.80
C ASP A 193 26.08 -3.36 6.43
N GLU A 194 25.98 -2.29 5.63
CA GLU A 194 25.45 -0.98 6.01
C GLU A 194 23.95 -0.85 5.63
N SER A 195 23.12 -1.55 6.40
CA SER A 195 21.66 -1.66 6.13
C SER A 195 20.94 -0.31 5.99
N HIS A 196 21.33 0.69 6.78
CA HIS A 196 20.67 1.99 6.78
C HIS A 196 21.07 2.83 5.55
N ASP A 197 22.36 2.87 5.21
CA ASP A 197 22.87 3.62 4.05
C ASP A 197 22.31 3.04 2.76
N PHE A 198 22.24 1.71 2.67
CA PHE A 198 21.68 1.03 1.52
C PHE A 198 20.17 1.31 1.35
N TYR A 199 19.43 1.39 2.45
CA TYR A 199 18.02 1.77 2.42
C TYR A 199 17.80 3.21 1.92
N GLU A 200 18.60 4.17 2.39
CA GLU A 200 18.52 5.57 1.96
C GLU A 200 18.89 5.73 0.49
N TYR A 201 19.98 5.09 0.06
CA TYR A 201 20.42 5.06 -1.34
C TYR A 201 19.33 4.53 -2.28
N LEU A 202 18.75 3.36 -1.97
CA LEU A 202 17.67 2.80 -2.78
C LEU A 202 16.42 3.69 -2.76
N SER A 203 16.13 4.34 -1.63
CA SER A 203 15.01 5.27 -1.53
C SER A 203 15.19 6.48 -2.46
N LEU A 204 16.40 7.04 -2.55
CA LEU A 204 16.73 8.10 -3.51
C LEU A 204 16.63 7.65 -4.96
N LEU A 205 17.08 6.43 -5.25
CA LEU A 205 16.96 5.80 -6.57
C LEU A 205 15.49 5.69 -7.00
N HIS A 206 14.60 5.32 -6.08
CA HIS A 206 13.15 5.29 -6.30
C HIS A 206 12.48 6.67 -6.41
N LEU A 207 13.16 7.75 -6.04
CA LEU A 207 12.73 9.13 -6.25
C LEU A 207 13.34 9.76 -7.51
N ASN A 208 14.22 9.04 -8.21
CA ASN A 208 15.10 9.59 -9.26
C ASN A 208 15.86 10.84 -8.77
N LYS A 209 16.32 10.81 -7.51
CA LYS A 209 17.10 11.87 -6.85
C LYS A 209 18.46 11.34 -6.41
N VAL A 210 19.05 10.46 -7.20
CA VAL A 210 20.37 9.88 -6.91
C VAL A 210 21.42 10.96 -7.15
N PRO A 211 22.40 11.10 -6.25
CA PRO A 211 23.53 11.99 -6.48
C PRO A 211 24.33 11.62 -7.74
N GLU A 212 24.81 12.63 -8.46
CA GLU A 212 25.70 12.50 -9.60
C GLU A 212 27.15 12.37 -9.10
N ILE A 213 27.68 11.14 -9.12
CA ILE A 213 29.12 10.78 -9.14
C ILE A 213 29.99 11.25 -7.94
N SER A 214 29.56 12.20 -7.10
CA SER A 214 30.33 12.71 -5.95
C SER A 214 29.68 12.33 -4.62
N ARG A 215 30.49 11.80 -3.69
CA ARG A 215 30.06 11.50 -2.30
C ARG A 215 29.41 12.72 -1.63
N SER A 216 29.92 13.92 -1.93
CA SER A 216 29.42 15.19 -1.39
C SER A 216 28.00 15.56 -1.81
N GLU A 217 27.46 14.97 -2.88
CA GLU A 217 26.06 15.22 -3.26
C GLU A 217 25.11 14.29 -2.54
N TYR A 218 25.51 13.04 -2.28
CA TYR A 218 24.74 12.11 -1.44
C TYR A 218 24.52 12.73 -0.05
N GLU A 219 25.61 13.19 0.57
CA GLU A 219 25.61 13.91 1.85
C GLU A 219 24.66 15.12 1.89
N LYS A 220 24.44 15.78 0.75
CA LYS A 220 23.53 16.95 0.67
C LYS A 220 22.06 16.57 0.65
N VAL A 221 21.71 15.38 0.16
CA VAL A 221 20.32 14.96 -0.08
C VAL A 221 19.83 13.90 0.90
N THR A 222 20.73 13.29 1.68
CA THR A 222 20.42 12.33 2.74
C THR A 222 20.80 12.82 4.13
N SER A 223 20.42 12.05 5.15
CA SER A 223 20.85 12.28 6.54
C SER A 223 22.22 11.67 6.85
N MET A 224 22.88 11.02 5.89
CA MET A 224 24.06 10.19 6.12
C MET A 224 25.28 10.63 5.32
N TYR A 225 26.44 10.34 5.89
CA TYR A 225 27.71 10.92 5.46
C TYR A 225 28.40 10.14 4.34
N GLU A 226 28.00 8.89 4.06
CA GLU A 226 28.72 8.03 3.12
C GLU A 226 27.78 7.25 2.18
N VAL A 227 28.23 7.05 0.94
CA VAL A 227 27.62 6.10 -0.01
C VAL A 227 28.02 4.69 0.45
N PRO A 228 27.10 3.69 0.46
CA PRO A 228 27.40 2.37 1.01
C PRO A 228 28.68 1.76 0.47
N ALA A 229 29.48 1.14 1.35
CA ALA A 229 30.73 0.51 0.98
C ALA A 229 30.55 -0.60 -0.08
N ILE A 230 31.46 -0.65 -1.06
CA ILE A 230 31.39 -1.55 -2.22
C ILE A 230 32.18 -2.84 -1.93
N GLY A 231 31.54 -4.00 -2.06
CA GLY A 231 32.25 -5.29 -2.09
C GLY A 231 33.07 -5.47 -3.38
N PRO A 232 34.13 -6.29 -3.39
CA PRO A 232 35.08 -6.37 -4.50
C PRO A 232 34.54 -7.01 -5.80
N SER A 233 33.31 -7.52 -5.81
CA SER A 233 32.73 -8.29 -6.91
C SER A 233 31.43 -7.69 -7.43
N GLY A 234 31.23 -7.74 -8.75
CA GLY A 234 29.96 -7.43 -9.41
C GLY A 234 30.08 -6.40 -10.55
N ASN A 235 29.26 -6.58 -11.58
CA ASN A 235 29.05 -5.56 -12.62
C ASN A 235 27.81 -4.74 -12.26
N SER A 236 27.95 -3.42 -12.14
CA SER A 236 26.79 -2.55 -12.02
C SER A 236 25.98 -2.63 -13.31
N PRO A 237 24.64 -2.56 -13.23
CA PRO A 237 23.83 -2.33 -14.40
C PRO A 237 24.25 -1.02 -15.07
N LYS A 238 24.29 -1.00 -16.41
CA LYS A 238 24.67 0.19 -17.18
C LYS A 238 23.55 1.22 -17.26
N HIS A 239 22.31 0.74 -17.36
CA HIS A 239 21.11 1.56 -17.46
C HIS A 239 20.04 0.96 -16.56
N LEU A 240 19.25 1.84 -15.95
CA LEU A 240 18.11 1.47 -15.13
C LEU A 240 16.92 2.32 -15.49
N PHE A 241 15.76 1.73 -15.32
CA PHE A 241 14.46 2.34 -15.57
C PHE A 241 13.65 2.30 -14.29
N LEU A 242 13.08 3.44 -13.95
CA LEU A 242 12.17 3.64 -12.85
C LEU A 242 10.74 3.65 -13.38
N PHE A 243 9.95 2.68 -12.92
CA PHE A 243 8.52 2.64 -13.16
C PHE A 243 7.79 3.03 -11.87
N ALA A 244 6.71 3.80 -11.99
CA ALA A 244 5.90 4.19 -10.86
C ALA A 244 4.42 4.20 -11.21
N PHE A 245 3.61 3.66 -10.31
CA PHE A 245 2.16 3.64 -10.45
C PHE A 245 1.48 3.67 -9.09
N LYS A 246 0.18 3.96 -9.08
CA LYS A 246 -0.62 4.16 -7.87
C LYS A 246 -1.79 3.18 -7.83
N PHE A 247 -2.26 2.90 -6.63
CA PHE A 247 -3.47 2.13 -6.34
C PHE A 247 -3.54 0.78 -7.07
N VAL A 248 -2.67 -0.13 -6.67
CA VAL A 248 -2.66 -1.50 -7.22
C VAL A 248 -2.93 -2.55 -6.17
N HIS A 249 -3.49 -3.67 -6.59
CA HIS A 249 -3.67 -4.82 -5.72
C HIS A 249 -2.30 -5.37 -5.27
N PRO A 250 -2.13 -5.79 -3.99
CA PRO A 250 -0.87 -6.33 -3.47
C PRO A 250 -0.21 -7.46 -4.27
N ALA A 251 -1.00 -8.22 -5.03
CA ALA A 251 -0.50 -9.29 -5.88
C ALA A 251 0.39 -8.79 -7.03
N VAL A 252 0.17 -7.58 -7.53
CA VAL A 252 1.04 -6.97 -8.55
C VAL A 252 2.47 -6.87 -8.01
N LEU A 253 2.65 -6.50 -6.75
CA LEU A 253 3.98 -6.45 -6.14
C LEU A 253 4.62 -7.84 -6.01
N GLN A 254 3.82 -8.87 -5.70
CA GLN A 254 4.33 -10.25 -5.66
C GLN A 254 4.86 -10.70 -7.02
N GLU A 255 4.11 -10.42 -8.09
CA GLU A 255 4.49 -10.77 -9.46
C GLU A 255 5.67 -9.94 -9.99
N VAL A 256 5.74 -8.66 -9.62
CA VAL A 256 6.84 -7.78 -10.04
C VAL A 256 8.15 -8.17 -9.36
N VAL A 257 8.13 -8.43 -8.05
CA VAL A 257 9.38 -8.72 -7.31
C VAL A 257 10.06 -10.00 -7.79
N ILE A 258 9.30 -10.97 -8.30
CA ILE A 258 9.87 -12.23 -8.80
C ILE A 258 10.49 -12.12 -10.19
N LYS A 259 10.26 -11.03 -10.96
CA LYS A 259 10.90 -10.83 -12.26
C LYS A 259 12.41 -10.62 -12.13
N ASP A 260 13.18 -11.28 -13.00
CA ASP A 260 14.66 -11.24 -12.96
C ASP A 260 15.24 -9.88 -13.35
N SER A 261 14.54 -9.14 -14.22
CA SER A 261 14.94 -7.79 -14.59
C SER A 261 14.65 -6.75 -13.51
N VAL A 262 13.93 -7.09 -12.43
CA VAL A 262 13.60 -6.16 -11.34
C VAL A 262 14.69 -6.21 -10.26
N ILE A 263 15.32 -5.06 -10.03
CA ILE A 263 16.37 -4.89 -9.02
C ILE A 263 15.77 -4.51 -7.67
N SER A 264 14.86 -3.54 -7.66
CA SER A 264 14.33 -3.00 -6.42
C SER A 264 12.87 -2.58 -6.57
N THR A 265 12.13 -2.67 -5.47
CA THR A 265 10.76 -2.17 -5.37
C THR A 265 10.60 -1.35 -4.09
N LEU A 266 9.87 -0.24 -4.20
CA LEU A 266 9.46 0.58 -3.07
C LEU A 266 7.94 0.68 -3.11
N SER A 267 7.30 0.20 -2.06
CA SER A 267 5.85 0.17 -1.92
C SER A 267 5.41 0.91 -0.67
N ASN A 268 4.33 1.68 -0.82
CA ASN A 268 3.67 2.34 0.28
C ASN A 268 2.22 1.86 0.39
N THR A 269 1.87 1.39 1.57
CA THR A 269 0.51 1.11 2.03
C THR A 269 0.24 2.02 3.22
N LYS A 270 -1.04 2.32 3.53
CA LYS A 270 -1.40 3.16 4.70
C LYS A 270 -0.71 2.79 6.02
N LEU A 271 -0.35 1.52 6.18
CA LEU A 271 0.19 0.99 7.43
C LEU A 271 1.68 0.66 7.37
N LYS A 272 2.26 0.56 6.17
CA LYS A 272 3.60 0.01 5.97
C LYS A 272 4.26 0.64 4.76
N HIS A 273 5.49 1.09 4.96
CA HIS A 273 6.44 1.35 3.88
C HIS A 273 7.37 0.15 3.77
N ARG A 274 7.54 -0.37 2.56
CA ARG A 274 8.41 -1.52 2.29
C ARG A 274 9.30 -1.24 1.10
N LEU A 275 10.60 -1.45 1.29
CA LEU A 275 11.60 -1.44 0.24
C LEU A 275 12.16 -2.86 0.11
N SER A 276 12.24 -3.39 -1.09
CA SER A 276 12.84 -4.71 -1.35
C SER A 276 13.90 -4.60 -2.45
N TYR A 277 15.05 -5.22 -2.22
CA TYR A 277 16.21 -5.24 -3.12
C TYR A 277 16.64 -6.67 -3.41
N ARG A 278 16.79 -6.99 -4.69
CA ARG A 278 17.29 -8.27 -5.17
C ARG A 278 18.79 -8.14 -5.44
N SER A 279 19.56 -8.98 -4.76
CA SER A 279 20.99 -9.18 -5.00
C SER A 279 21.25 -10.61 -5.46
N ALA A 280 22.48 -10.91 -5.87
CA ALA A 280 22.92 -12.29 -6.13
C ALA A 280 22.78 -13.21 -4.91
N SER A 281 22.86 -12.67 -3.67
CA SER A 281 22.80 -13.47 -2.44
C SER A 281 21.39 -13.64 -1.86
N GLY A 282 20.37 -13.07 -2.51
CA GLY A 282 18.97 -13.17 -2.13
C GLY A 282 18.21 -11.85 -2.15
N LEU A 283 17.00 -11.89 -1.59
CA LEU A 283 16.08 -10.76 -1.49
C LEU A 283 16.18 -10.13 -0.09
N TYR A 284 16.53 -8.85 -0.06
CA TYR A 284 16.57 -8.01 1.13
C TYR A 284 15.29 -7.18 1.19
N THR A 285 14.67 -7.07 2.36
CA THR A 285 13.44 -6.30 2.55
C THR A 285 13.52 -5.48 3.82
N TRP A 286 13.37 -4.17 3.67
CA TRP A 286 13.22 -3.22 4.75
C TRP A 286 11.74 -2.91 4.98
N MET A 287 11.34 -2.86 6.25
CA MET A 287 10.02 -2.42 6.67
C MET A 287 10.17 -1.30 7.71
N LEU A 288 9.52 -0.17 7.47
CA LEU A 288 9.33 0.85 8.48
C LEU A 288 8.04 0.52 9.24
N ALA A 289 8.19 0.22 10.53
CA ALA A 289 7.11 0.14 11.50
C ALA A 289 6.90 1.49 12.17
#